data_AF-A0A9D1PSR2-F1
#
_entry.id   AF-A0A9D1PSR2-F1
#
_cell.length_a   1.000
_cell.length_b   1.000
_cell.length_c   1.000
_cell.angle_alpha   90.00
_cell.angle_beta   90.00
_cell.angle_gamma   90.00
#
_symmetry.space_group_name_H-M   'P 1'
#
loop_
_entity.id
_entity.type
_entity.pdbx_description
1 polymer ?
#
loop_
_entity_poly.entity_id
_entity_poly.type
_entity_poly.pdbx_seq_one_letter_code
_entity_poly.pdbx_strand_id
1 'polypeptide(L)'
;MKLLVNQISYICHTFEKRNNYFRDGKTEITEYNVRYLPVSTIIGILILSLLIFITPYILKGWRATAEYYSMYITLGFFLVLSLIYRKFKIYNYCLVQATCIAQYVVMFFHFIVISVFPYDDNYQVYISIFIMLMPALYIIRPSATFAISAVCGCIYIITAYRYKAIEIASQEAFTTIAALIFSRFISYFLFHMRVEYYMSRQKFISLSTTDELTSLLN
;
A
#
# COMPACT_ATOMS: atom_id res chain seq x y z
N MET A 1 -9.09 -36.32 -13.19
CA MET A 1 -10.04 -35.36 -13.80
C MET A 1 -10.96 -34.69 -12.77
N LYS A 2 -11.72 -35.42 -11.92
CA LYS A 2 -12.61 -34.82 -10.89
C LYS A 2 -11.92 -33.88 -9.88
N LEU A 3 -10.69 -34.20 -9.44
CA LEU A 3 -9.91 -33.34 -8.53
C LEU A 3 -9.55 -31.99 -9.15
N LEU A 4 -9.16 -31.97 -10.42
CA LEU A 4 -8.84 -30.74 -11.16
C LEU A 4 -10.08 -29.87 -11.36
N VAL A 5 -11.23 -30.46 -11.67
CA VAL A 5 -12.51 -29.74 -11.81
C VAL A 5 -12.94 -29.11 -10.48
N ASN A 6 -12.80 -29.84 -9.36
CA ASN A 6 -13.10 -29.30 -8.03
C ASN A 6 -12.15 -28.16 -7.63
N GLN A 7 -10.86 -28.25 -7.96
CA GLN A 7 -9.90 -27.18 -7.70
C GLN A 7 -10.19 -25.93 -8.54
N ILE A 8 -10.50 -26.09 -9.83
CA ILE A 8 -10.85 -24.98 -10.71
C ILE A 8 -12.14 -24.29 -10.22
N SER A 9 -13.16 -25.07 -9.85
CA SER A 9 -14.41 -24.54 -9.29
C SER A 9 -14.17 -23.74 -8.00
N TYR A 10 -13.34 -24.27 -7.10
CA TYR A 10 -12.96 -23.57 -5.87
C TYR A 10 -12.22 -22.24 -6.15
N ILE A 11 -11.31 -22.23 -7.12
CA ILE A 11 -10.58 -21.01 -7.53
C ILE A 11 -11.53 -19.98 -8.13
N CYS A 12 -12.43 -20.39 -9.04
CA CYS A 12 -13.43 -19.51 -9.64
C CYS A 12 -14.34 -18.88 -8.58
N HIS A 13 -14.88 -19.70 -7.67
CA HIS A 13 -15.72 -19.22 -6.57
C HIS A 13 -14.97 -18.23 -5.66
N THR A 14 -13.69 -18.50 -5.37
CA THR A 14 -12.83 -17.58 -4.60
C THR A 14 -12.60 -16.26 -5.34
N PHE A 15 -12.39 -16.31 -6.65
CA PHE A 15 -12.22 -15.12 -7.48
C PHE A 15 -13.48 -14.26 -7.53
N GLU A 16 -14.64 -14.90 -7.64
CA GLU A 16 -15.94 -14.24 -7.63
C GLU A 16 -16.21 -13.53 -6.30
N LYS A 17 -15.98 -14.20 -5.15
CA LYS A 17 -16.06 -13.58 -3.82
C LYS A 17 -15.20 -12.32 -3.72
N ARG A 18 -13.98 -12.38 -4.24
CA ARG A 18 -13.02 -11.26 -4.23
C ARG A 18 -13.49 -10.08 -5.07
N ASN A 19 -14.10 -10.36 -6.22
CA ASN A 19 -14.63 -9.30 -7.08
C ASN A 19 -15.90 -8.67 -6.46
N ASN A 20 -16.77 -9.49 -5.87
CA ASN A 20 -17.96 -9.04 -5.16
C ASN A 20 -17.58 -8.12 -3.97
N TYR A 21 -16.53 -8.45 -3.21
CA TYR A 21 -16.01 -7.58 -2.15
C TYR A 21 -15.71 -6.14 -2.64
N PHE A 22 -15.00 -5.98 -3.76
CA PHE A 22 -14.69 -4.65 -4.30
C PHE A 22 -15.87 -3.98 -5.02
N ARG A 23 -16.85 -4.77 -5.48
CA ARG A 23 -18.04 -4.23 -6.15
C ARG A 23 -19.04 -3.71 -5.12
N ASP A 24 -19.30 -4.49 -4.09
CA ASP A 24 -20.39 -4.30 -3.13
C ASP A 24 -19.88 -3.54 -1.89
N GLY A 25 -18.62 -3.73 -1.49
CA GLY A 25 -17.99 -3.08 -0.34
C GLY A 25 -17.40 -1.69 -0.61
N LYS A 26 -17.75 -1.01 -1.72
CA LYS A 26 -17.12 0.28 -2.11
C LYS A 26 -17.22 1.35 -1.04
N THR A 27 -18.37 1.45 -0.36
CA THR A 27 -18.61 2.43 0.71
C THR A 27 -17.66 2.19 1.88
N GLU A 28 -17.62 0.97 2.40
CA GLU A 28 -16.74 0.57 3.50
C GLU A 28 -15.25 0.77 3.16
N ILE A 29 -14.85 0.39 1.94
CA ILE A 29 -13.49 0.61 1.45
C ILE A 29 -13.15 2.11 1.43
N THR A 30 -14.10 2.94 0.99
CA THR A 30 -13.90 4.40 0.92
C THR A 30 -13.78 5.01 2.30
N GLU A 31 -14.67 4.62 3.22
CA GLU A 31 -14.64 5.08 4.62
C GLU A 31 -13.35 4.67 5.32
N TYR A 32 -12.89 3.42 5.12
CA TYR A 32 -11.61 2.96 5.62
C TYR A 32 -10.48 3.83 5.06
N ASN A 33 -10.38 3.98 3.74
CA ASN A 33 -9.28 4.72 3.14
C ASN A 33 -9.27 6.21 3.55
N VAL A 34 -10.44 6.87 3.63
CA VAL A 34 -10.54 8.25 4.14
C VAL A 34 -10.10 8.36 5.60
N ARG A 35 -10.39 7.34 6.43
CA ARG A 35 -9.96 7.30 7.83
C ARG A 35 -8.46 7.08 7.97
N TYR A 36 -7.87 6.24 7.14
CA TYR A 36 -6.46 5.86 7.24
C TYR A 36 -5.50 6.77 6.47
N LEU A 37 -5.96 7.56 5.47
CA LEU A 37 -5.14 8.55 4.76
C LEU A 37 -4.43 9.56 5.69
N PRO A 38 -5.10 10.22 6.66
CA PRO A 38 -4.40 11.12 7.59
C PRO A 38 -3.45 10.34 8.50
N VAL A 39 -3.85 9.14 8.95
CA VAL A 39 -3.07 8.33 9.90
C VAL A 39 -1.75 7.90 9.27
N SER A 40 -1.79 7.31 8.08
CA SER A 40 -0.59 6.90 7.34
C SER A 40 0.33 8.08 7.04
N THR A 41 -0.25 9.26 6.75
CA THR A 41 0.52 10.47 6.46
C THR A 41 1.17 11.04 7.72
N ILE A 42 0.47 11.08 8.85
CA ILE A 42 1.04 11.48 10.15
C ILE A 42 2.15 10.51 10.56
N ILE A 43 1.91 9.20 10.46
CA ILE A 43 2.94 8.19 10.72
C ILE A 43 4.14 8.39 9.80
N GLY A 44 3.91 8.67 8.51
CA GLY A 44 4.99 8.99 7.56
C GLY A 44 5.82 10.21 7.98
N ILE A 45 5.17 11.28 8.42
CA ILE A 45 5.85 12.49 8.95
C ILE A 45 6.67 12.15 10.21
N LEU A 46 6.10 11.37 11.12
CA LEU A 46 6.79 10.95 12.35
C LEU A 46 8.00 10.07 12.05
N ILE A 47 7.86 9.09 11.16
CA ILE A 47 8.96 8.23 10.73
C ILE A 47 10.04 9.05 10.03
N LEU A 48 9.67 9.96 9.12
CA LEU A 48 10.61 10.84 8.44
C LEU A 48 11.36 11.74 9.43
N SER A 49 10.66 12.31 10.41
CA SER A 49 11.26 13.14 11.46
C SER A 49 12.23 12.33 12.31
N LEU A 50 11.84 11.13 12.70
CA LEU A 50 12.67 10.22 13.47
C LEU A 50 13.93 9.81 12.69
N LEU A 51 13.79 9.48 11.40
CA LEU A 51 14.94 9.16 10.55
C LEU A 51 15.89 10.35 10.42
N ILE A 52 15.38 11.54 10.09
CA ILE A 52 16.22 12.74 9.95
C ILE A 52 16.93 13.08 11.27
N PHE A 53 16.28 12.87 12.41
CA PHE A 53 16.86 13.13 13.72
C PHE A 53 17.90 12.08 14.10
N ILE A 54 17.64 10.79 13.88
CA ILE A 54 18.50 9.70 14.35
C ILE A 54 19.68 9.44 13.39
N THR A 55 19.47 9.52 12.09
CA THR A 55 20.48 9.14 11.08
C THR A 55 21.82 9.88 11.20
N PRO A 56 21.90 11.19 11.53
CA PRO A 56 23.18 11.88 11.76
C PRO A 56 24.03 11.27 12.88
N TYR A 57 23.40 10.64 13.88
CA TYR A 57 24.08 10.00 15.00
C TYR A 57 24.58 8.59 14.66
N ILE A 58 23.99 7.95 13.65
CA ILE A 58 24.34 6.60 13.21
C ILE A 58 25.35 6.66 12.04
N LEU A 59 25.08 7.49 11.05
CA LEU A 59 25.87 7.62 9.82
C LEU A 59 26.72 8.89 9.86
N LYS A 60 28.04 8.71 10.02
CA LYS A 60 29.00 9.81 10.00
C LYS A 60 28.95 10.54 8.64
N GLY A 61 28.83 11.86 8.69
CA GLY A 61 28.81 12.70 7.48
C GLY A 61 27.45 12.80 6.79
N TRP A 62 26.42 12.08 7.28
CA TRP A 62 25.07 12.19 6.74
C TRP A 62 24.43 13.53 7.14
N ARG A 63 23.77 14.15 6.17
CA ARG A 63 22.96 15.36 6.32
C ARG A 63 21.66 15.21 5.54
N ALA A 64 20.58 15.73 6.10
CA ALA A 64 19.31 15.80 5.38
C ALA A 64 19.46 16.77 4.20
N THR A 65 19.31 16.25 2.99
CA THR A 65 19.32 17.04 1.75
C THR A 65 17.93 17.60 1.44
N ALA A 66 17.83 18.49 0.44
CA ALA A 66 16.57 19.17 0.09
C ALA A 66 15.43 18.18 -0.26
N GLU A 67 15.78 17.03 -0.81
CA GLU A 67 14.89 15.94 -1.19
C GLU A 67 14.11 15.42 0.03
N TYR A 68 14.77 15.23 1.17
CA TYR A 68 14.11 14.82 2.42
C TYR A 68 13.11 15.89 2.89
N TYR A 69 13.45 17.17 2.78
CA TYR A 69 12.55 18.25 3.19
C TYR A 69 11.34 18.40 2.24
N SER A 70 11.53 18.15 0.94
CA SER A 70 10.45 18.17 -0.05
C SER A 70 9.37 17.10 0.22
N MET A 71 9.76 16.00 0.87
CA MET A 71 8.85 14.94 1.28
C MET A 71 7.86 15.41 2.37
N TYR A 72 8.25 16.33 3.27
CA TYR A 72 7.32 16.94 4.22
C TYR A 72 6.24 17.77 3.53
N ILE A 73 6.59 18.50 2.47
CA ILE A 73 5.63 19.31 1.71
C ILE A 73 4.59 18.38 1.09
N THR A 74 5.05 17.27 0.51
CA THR A 74 4.19 16.25 -0.10
C THR A 74 3.27 15.59 0.93
N LEU A 75 3.83 15.15 2.06
CA LEU A 75 3.04 14.56 3.15
C LEU A 75 2.05 15.58 3.72
N GLY A 76 2.47 16.83 3.91
CA GLY A 76 1.60 17.94 4.33
C GLY A 76 0.42 18.15 3.37
N PHE A 77 0.67 18.12 2.06
CA PHE A 77 -0.37 18.20 1.05
C PHE A 77 -1.40 17.07 1.17
N PHE A 78 -0.96 15.81 1.25
CA PHE A 78 -1.86 14.67 1.43
C PHE A 78 -2.59 14.70 2.78
N LEU A 79 -1.96 15.23 3.83
CA LEU A 79 -2.59 15.41 5.13
C LEU A 79 -3.73 16.43 5.03
N VAL A 80 -3.48 17.61 4.45
CA VAL A 80 -4.51 18.64 4.26
C VAL A 80 -5.65 18.09 3.39
N LEU A 81 -5.33 17.41 2.28
CA LEU A 81 -6.32 16.80 1.40
C LEU A 81 -7.18 15.77 2.16
N SER A 82 -6.57 14.95 3.01
CA SER A 82 -7.29 13.97 3.84
C SER A 82 -8.24 14.62 4.84
N LEU A 83 -7.83 15.75 5.44
CA LEU A 83 -8.64 16.50 6.39
C LEU A 83 -9.83 17.17 5.68
N ILE A 84 -9.63 17.65 4.44
CA ILE A 84 -10.70 18.17 3.58
C ILE A 84 -11.72 17.06 3.30
N TYR A 85 -11.28 15.87 2.88
CA TYR A 85 -12.19 14.75 2.61
C TYR A 85 -13.04 14.38 3.84
N ARG A 86 -12.43 14.37 5.02
CA ARG A 86 -13.15 14.13 6.29
C ARG A 86 -14.12 15.25 6.64
N LYS A 87 -13.68 16.51 6.53
CA LYS A 87 -14.48 17.69 6.90
C LYS A 87 -15.72 17.84 6.01
N PHE A 88 -15.56 17.64 4.71
CA PHE A 88 -16.63 17.79 3.73
C PHE A 88 -17.35 16.48 3.40
N LYS A 89 -17.05 15.39 4.13
CA LYS A 89 -17.67 14.07 3.92
C LYS A 89 -17.60 13.59 2.46
N ILE A 90 -16.45 13.77 1.83
CA ILE A 90 -16.23 13.37 0.43
C ILE A 90 -15.93 11.87 0.40
N TYR A 91 -16.96 11.06 0.14
CA TYR A 91 -16.89 9.59 0.11
C TYR A 91 -17.05 9.02 -1.31
N ASN A 92 -16.51 9.71 -2.32
CA ASN A 92 -16.47 9.17 -3.68
C ASN A 92 -15.38 8.10 -3.81
N TYR A 93 -15.78 6.87 -4.10
CA TYR A 93 -14.86 5.72 -4.23
C TYR A 93 -13.71 5.97 -5.21
N CYS A 94 -14.02 6.44 -6.42
CA CYS A 94 -13.00 6.64 -7.46
C CYS A 94 -11.99 7.72 -7.06
N LEU A 95 -12.47 8.83 -6.49
CA LEU A 95 -11.62 9.93 -6.05
C LEU A 95 -10.68 9.52 -4.91
N VAL A 96 -11.21 8.82 -3.89
CA VAL A 96 -10.41 8.38 -2.74
C VAL A 96 -9.38 7.34 -3.16
N GLN A 97 -9.78 6.37 -3.99
CA GLN A 97 -8.84 5.39 -4.55
C GLN A 97 -7.73 6.06 -5.37
N ALA A 98 -8.08 7.01 -6.24
CA ALA A 98 -7.11 7.76 -7.02
C ALA A 98 -6.14 8.54 -6.11
N THR A 99 -6.65 9.11 -5.00
CA THR A 99 -5.82 9.84 -4.02
C THR A 99 -4.83 8.91 -3.31
N CYS A 100 -5.28 7.73 -2.86
CA CYS A 100 -4.40 6.73 -2.26
C CYS A 100 -3.33 6.23 -3.23
N ILE A 101 -3.70 5.98 -4.49
CA ILE A 101 -2.77 5.58 -5.55
C ILE A 101 -1.77 6.70 -5.85
N ALA A 102 -2.23 7.94 -5.97
CA ALA A 102 -1.38 9.10 -6.19
C ALA A 102 -0.36 9.24 -5.04
N GLN A 103 -0.79 9.06 -3.79
CA GLN A 103 0.13 9.08 -2.66
C GLN A 103 1.21 8.00 -2.77
N TYR A 104 0.87 6.77 -3.18
CA TYR A 104 1.88 5.73 -3.42
C TYR A 104 2.88 6.12 -4.51
N VAL A 105 2.41 6.61 -5.64
CA VAL A 105 3.28 6.98 -6.77
C VAL A 105 4.23 8.12 -6.38
N VAL A 106 3.72 9.16 -5.73
CA VAL A 106 4.55 10.29 -5.30
C VAL A 106 5.54 9.88 -4.21
N MET A 107 5.15 9.00 -3.28
CA MET A 107 6.07 8.46 -2.27
C MET A 107 7.18 7.61 -2.90
N PHE A 108 6.87 6.78 -3.90
CA PHE A 108 7.89 6.07 -4.67
C PHE A 108 8.87 7.02 -5.34
N PHE A 109 8.36 8.09 -5.97
CA PHE A 109 9.23 9.08 -6.59
C PHE A 109 10.22 9.66 -5.58
N HIS A 110 9.75 10.08 -4.40
CA HIS A 110 10.63 10.56 -3.32
C HIS A 110 11.64 9.52 -2.88
N PHE A 111 11.21 8.27 -2.67
CA PHE A 111 12.13 7.22 -2.26
C PHE A 111 13.17 6.89 -3.32
N ILE A 112 12.83 6.92 -4.61
CA ILE A 112 13.81 6.75 -5.70
C ILE A 112 14.82 7.89 -5.67
N VAL A 113 14.35 9.13 -5.61
CA VAL A 113 15.20 10.32 -5.60
C VAL A 113 16.15 10.30 -4.41
N ILE A 114 15.64 10.10 -3.20
CA ILE A 114 16.43 10.05 -1.97
C ILE A 114 17.39 8.86 -1.93
N SER A 115 17.02 7.73 -2.55
CA SER A 115 17.86 6.53 -2.51
C SER A 115 18.99 6.56 -3.54
N VAL A 116 18.86 7.33 -4.63
CA VAL A 116 19.82 7.33 -5.73
C VAL A 116 20.78 8.51 -5.68
N PHE A 117 20.28 9.74 -5.54
CA PHE A 117 21.09 10.94 -5.84
C PHE A 117 21.94 11.47 -4.67
N PRO A 118 21.43 11.57 -3.43
CA PRO A 118 22.18 12.19 -2.33
C PRO A 118 23.39 11.39 -1.84
N TYR A 119 23.30 10.06 -1.91
CA TYR A 119 24.30 9.13 -1.38
C TYR A 119 24.37 7.88 -2.27
N ASP A 120 25.05 8.00 -3.40
CA ASP A 120 25.29 6.95 -4.39
C ASP A 120 26.15 5.79 -3.85
N ASP A 121 27.07 6.09 -2.95
CA ASP A 121 27.96 5.10 -2.31
C ASP A 121 27.34 4.35 -1.12
N ASN A 122 26.11 4.68 -0.72
CA ASN A 122 25.46 4.04 0.43
C ASN A 122 24.34 3.08 0.00
N TYR A 123 24.26 1.96 0.73
CA TYR A 123 23.13 1.03 0.64
C TYR A 123 21.86 1.67 1.18
N GLN A 124 20.77 1.55 0.43
CA GLN A 124 19.46 2.08 0.77
C GLN A 124 18.40 0.97 0.77
N VAL A 125 17.46 1.05 1.72
CA VAL A 125 16.40 0.04 1.92
C VAL A 125 14.98 0.62 1.85
N TYR A 126 14.85 1.94 1.66
CA TYR A 126 13.56 2.64 1.75
C TYR A 126 12.51 2.08 0.79
N ILE A 127 12.90 1.81 -0.45
CA ILE A 127 11.97 1.27 -1.47
C ILE A 127 11.51 -0.13 -1.10
N SER A 128 12.42 -1.01 -0.69
CA SER A 128 12.10 -2.37 -0.28
C SER A 128 11.12 -2.40 0.88
N ILE A 129 11.35 -1.56 1.91
CA ILE A 129 10.44 -1.41 3.06
C ILE A 129 9.08 -0.89 2.61
N PHE A 130 9.05 0.13 1.74
CA PHE A 130 7.80 0.71 1.28
C PHE A 130 6.96 -0.27 0.45
N ILE A 131 7.58 -1.02 -0.47
CA ILE A 131 6.92 -2.08 -1.26
C ILE A 131 6.25 -3.10 -0.34
N MET A 132 6.93 -3.51 0.74
CA MET A 132 6.36 -4.46 1.71
C MET A 132 5.20 -3.88 2.51
N LEU A 133 5.23 -2.58 2.83
CA LEU A 133 4.23 -1.92 3.66
C LEU A 133 2.94 -1.57 2.88
N MET A 134 3.05 -1.31 1.58
CA MET A 134 1.93 -0.84 0.74
C MET A 134 0.63 -1.64 0.85
N PRO A 135 0.60 -2.98 0.87
CA PRO A 135 -0.66 -3.72 0.96
C PRO A 135 -1.41 -3.49 2.29
N ALA A 136 -0.69 -3.06 3.33
CA ALA A 136 -1.23 -2.82 4.66
C ALA A 136 -1.85 -1.42 4.83
N LEU A 137 -1.33 -0.40 4.13
CA LEU A 137 -1.71 0.99 4.36
C LEU A 137 -3.15 1.30 3.91
N TYR A 138 -3.53 0.84 2.72
CA TYR A 138 -4.85 1.13 2.13
C TYR A 138 -5.53 -0.13 1.58
N ILE A 139 -6.86 -0.08 1.50
CA ILE A 139 -7.65 -1.09 0.80
C ILE A 139 -7.72 -0.69 -0.68
N ILE A 140 -6.72 -1.16 -1.43
CA ILE A 140 -6.64 -1.08 -2.90
C ILE A 140 -6.63 -2.51 -3.45
N ARG A 141 -7.04 -2.67 -4.71
CA ARG A 141 -6.95 -3.95 -5.41
C ARG A 141 -5.50 -4.49 -5.38
N PRO A 142 -5.28 -5.75 -4.94
CA PRO A 142 -3.95 -6.36 -4.92
C PRO A 142 -3.21 -6.37 -6.26
N SER A 143 -3.94 -6.37 -7.37
CA SER A 143 -3.35 -6.27 -8.71
C SER A 143 -2.77 -4.88 -8.97
N ALA A 144 -3.46 -3.83 -8.54
CA ALA A 144 -3.01 -2.45 -8.72
C ALA A 144 -1.78 -2.14 -7.85
N THR A 145 -1.79 -2.54 -6.57
CA THR A 145 -0.62 -2.33 -5.68
C THR A 145 0.62 -3.05 -6.20
N PHE A 146 0.47 -4.26 -6.73
CA PHE A 146 1.58 -4.99 -7.35
C PHE A 146 2.05 -4.36 -8.65
N ALA A 147 1.14 -3.97 -9.54
CA ALA A 147 1.52 -3.29 -10.78
C ALA A 147 2.32 -2.02 -10.51
N ILE A 148 1.87 -1.18 -9.58
CA ILE A 148 2.58 0.04 -9.17
C ILE A 148 3.96 -0.33 -8.59
N SER A 149 4.01 -1.28 -7.65
CA SER A 149 5.26 -1.68 -7.01
C SER A 149 6.27 -2.26 -8.01
N ALA A 150 5.80 -3.08 -8.96
CA ALA A 150 6.64 -3.68 -9.98
C ALA A 150 7.19 -2.62 -10.95
N VAL A 151 6.35 -1.71 -11.44
CA VAL A 151 6.78 -0.62 -12.32
C VAL A 151 7.77 0.30 -11.62
N CYS A 152 7.45 0.78 -10.42
CA CYS A 152 8.34 1.64 -9.65
C CYS A 152 9.63 0.92 -9.22
N GLY A 153 9.55 -0.37 -8.89
CA GLY A 153 10.71 -1.21 -8.59
C GLY A 153 11.63 -1.39 -9.80
N CYS A 154 11.08 -1.62 -10.99
CA CYS A 154 11.87 -1.68 -12.22
C CYS A 154 12.55 -0.35 -12.53
N ILE A 155 11.82 0.78 -12.38
CA ILE A 155 12.40 2.12 -12.56
C ILE A 155 13.57 2.30 -11.58
N TYR A 156 13.36 1.99 -10.30
CA TYR A 156 14.42 2.09 -9.29
C TYR A 156 15.64 1.25 -9.64
N ILE A 157 15.47 -0.02 -9.99
CA ILE A 157 16.57 -0.91 -10.35
C ILE A 157 17.36 -0.34 -11.53
N ILE A 158 16.68 0.08 -12.60
CA ILE A 158 17.33 0.69 -13.77
C ILE A 158 18.12 1.93 -13.34
N THR A 159 17.54 2.80 -12.52
CA THR A 159 18.21 4.00 -12.02
C THR A 159 19.40 3.66 -11.12
N ALA A 160 19.30 2.66 -10.23
CA ALA A 160 20.40 2.24 -9.36
C ALA A 160 21.61 1.75 -10.17
N TYR A 161 21.39 0.90 -11.19
CA TYR A 161 22.46 0.43 -12.07
C TYR A 161 23.09 1.53 -12.94
N ARG A 162 22.42 2.67 -13.12
CA ARG A 162 22.93 3.80 -13.90
C ARG A 162 23.82 4.74 -13.08
N TYR A 163 23.50 4.92 -11.80
CA TYR A 163 24.12 5.94 -10.96
C TYR A 163 24.97 5.39 -9.82
N LYS A 164 24.79 4.13 -9.41
CA LYS A 164 25.53 3.52 -8.30
C LYS A 164 26.56 2.49 -8.78
N ALA A 165 27.53 2.20 -7.90
CA ALA A 165 28.46 1.10 -8.09
C ALA A 165 27.71 -0.24 -8.23
N ILE A 166 28.25 -1.13 -9.05
CA ILE A 166 27.61 -2.41 -9.43
C ILE A 166 27.29 -3.30 -8.23
N GLU A 167 28.15 -3.31 -7.22
CA GLU A 167 27.99 -4.09 -5.99
C GLU A 167 26.81 -3.60 -5.15
N ILE A 168 26.65 -2.28 -5.04
CA ILE A 168 25.53 -1.67 -4.31
C ILE A 168 24.24 -1.87 -5.09
N ALA A 169 24.26 -1.58 -6.39
CA ALA A 169 23.09 -1.70 -7.26
C ALA A 169 22.54 -3.14 -7.31
N SER A 170 23.41 -4.15 -7.37
CA SER A 170 23.00 -5.56 -7.37
C SER A 170 22.36 -5.98 -6.05
N GLN A 171 22.88 -5.54 -4.91
CA GLN A 171 22.29 -5.79 -3.60
C GLN A 171 20.93 -5.08 -3.44
N GLU A 172 20.82 -3.81 -3.85
CA GLU A 172 19.56 -3.06 -3.82
C GLU A 172 18.51 -3.69 -4.75
N ALA A 173 18.92 -4.15 -5.93
CA ALA A 173 18.05 -4.88 -6.84
C ALA A 173 17.54 -6.19 -6.23
N PHE A 174 18.42 -6.97 -5.60
CA PHE A 174 18.04 -8.19 -4.91
C PHE A 174 17.01 -7.92 -3.80
N THR A 175 17.26 -6.94 -2.93
CA THR A 175 16.31 -6.61 -1.84
C THR A 175 14.98 -6.10 -2.38
N THR A 176 14.98 -5.35 -3.49
CA THR A 176 13.75 -4.86 -4.15
C THR A 176 12.92 -6.01 -4.71
N ILE A 177 13.56 -6.99 -5.37
CA ILE A 177 12.90 -8.18 -5.89
C ILE A 177 12.33 -9.02 -4.74
N ALA A 178 13.10 -9.23 -3.68
CA ALA A 178 12.63 -9.90 -2.48
C ALA A 178 11.41 -9.19 -1.88
N ALA A 179 11.45 -7.86 -1.76
CA ALA A 179 10.35 -7.05 -1.28
C ALA A 179 9.08 -7.21 -2.14
N LEU A 180 9.20 -7.29 -3.46
CA LEU A 180 8.05 -7.57 -4.34
C LEU A 180 7.43 -8.93 -4.04
N ILE A 181 8.24 -9.97 -3.85
CA ILE A 181 7.76 -11.31 -3.48
C ILE A 181 7.07 -11.28 -2.11
N PHE A 182 7.70 -10.71 -1.09
CA PHE A 182 7.11 -10.62 0.25
C PHE A 182 5.84 -9.77 0.28
N SER A 183 5.80 -8.67 -0.48
CA SER A 183 4.62 -7.85 -0.65
C SER A 183 3.45 -8.64 -1.26
N ARG A 184 3.71 -9.59 -2.17
CA ARG A 184 2.66 -10.51 -2.66
C ARG A 184 2.11 -11.40 -1.58
N PHE A 185 2.97 -11.98 -0.73
CA PHE A 185 2.53 -12.79 0.40
C PHE A 185 1.67 -11.97 1.36
N ILE A 186 2.17 -10.81 1.79
CA ILE A 186 1.45 -9.90 2.70
C ILE A 186 0.10 -9.48 2.08
N SER A 187 0.11 -9.08 0.81
CA SER A 187 -1.11 -8.69 0.11
C SER A 187 -2.11 -9.82 0.00
N TYR A 188 -1.67 -11.06 -0.20
CA TYR A 188 -2.55 -12.23 -0.26
C TYR A 188 -3.23 -12.46 1.09
N PHE A 189 -2.45 -12.51 2.18
CA PHE A 189 -2.97 -12.73 3.53
C PHE A 189 -3.93 -11.63 3.97
N LEU A 190 -3.52 -10.36 3.83
CA LEU A 190 -4.37 -9.23 4.20
C LEU A 190 -5.66 -9.19 3.38
N PHE A 191 -5.57 -9.49 2.09
CA PHE A 191 -6.76 -9.49 1.25
C PHE A 191 -7.71 -10.64 1.59
N HIS A 192 -7.18 -11.84 1.86
CA HIS A 192 -7.99 -12.96 2.32
C HIS A 192 -8.69 -12.65 3.64
N MET A 193 -7.97 -12.11 4.62
CA MET A 193 -8.53 -11.67 5.91
C MET A 193 -9.65 -10.64 5.73
N ARG A 194 -9.47 -9.65 4.85
CA ARG A 194 -10.47 -8.61 4.57
C ARG A 194 -11.74 -9.20 3.94
N VAL A 195 -11.59 -10.12 2.99
CA VAL A 195 -12.72 -10.77 2.32
C VAL A 195 -13.49 -11.67 3.29
N GLU A 196 -12.80 -12.51 4.07
CA GLU A 196 -13.45 -13.38 5.04
C GLU A 196 -14.18 -12.57 6.12
N TYR A 197 -13.54 -11.53 6.67
CA TYR A 197 -14.17 -10.63 7.62
C TYR A 197 -15.44 -9.98 7.07
N TYR A 198 -15.39 -9.48 5.83
CA TYR A 198 -16.56 -8.90 5.16
C TYR A 198 -17.69 -9.91 4.98
N MET A 199 -17.38 -11.12 4.49
CA MET A 199 -18.38 -12.16 4.27
C MET A 199 -19.01 -12.64 5.58
N SER A 200 -18.22 -12.84 6.63
CA SER A 200 -18.73 -13.21 7.96
C SER A 200 -19.67 -12.13 8.51
N ARG A 201 -19.32 -10.85 8.35
CA ARG A 201 -20.16 -9.73 8.78
C ARG A 201 -21.46 -9.65 7.98
N GLN A 202 -21.41 -9.81 6.66
CA GLN A 202 -22.62 -9.81 5.82
C GLN A 202 -23.56 -10.97 6.20
N LYS A 203 -23.02 -12.16 6.44
CA LYS A 203 -23.79 -13.31 6.93
C LYS A 203 -24.42 -13.05 8.31
N PHE A 204 -23.70 -12.38 9.21
CA PHE A 204 -24.24 -12.02 10.52
C PHE A 204 -25.39 -11.01 10.38
N ILE A 205 -25.23 -9.98 9.54
CA ILE A 205 -26.30 -9.01 9.27
C ILE A 205 -27.53 -9.74 8.71
N SER A 206 -27.37 -10.61 7.71
CA SER A 206 -28.49 -11.36 7.16
C SER A 206 -29.18 -12.26 8.22
N LEU A 207 -28.42 -12.96 9.07
CA LEU A 207 -29.00 -13.78 10.13
C LEU A 207 -29.71 -12.94 11.21
N SER A 208 -29.27 -11.70 11.45
CA SER A 208 -29.91 -10.81 12.42
C SER A 208 -31.19 -10.17 11.88
N THR A 209 -31.27 -9.92 10.57
CA THR A 209 -32.39 -9.25 9.92
C THR A 209 -33.45 -10.21 9.39
N THR A 210 -33.15 -11.50 9.30
CA THR A 210 -34.06 -12.50 8.73
C THR A 210 -34.26 -13.61 9.76
N ASP A 211 -35.50 -13.85 10.15
CA ASP A 211 -35.86 -15.00 11.00
C ASP A 211 -35.66 -16.29 10.20
N GLU A 212 -34.75 -17.14 10.67
CA GLU A 212 -34.35 -18.38 9.98
C GLU A 212 -35.51 -19.40 9.88
N LEU A 213 -36.50 -19.33 10.79
CA LEU A 213 -37.66 -20.23 10.80
C LEU A 213 -38.76 -19.83 9.83
N THR A 214 -38.94 -18.52 9.60
CA THR A 214 -40.03 -18.00 8.76
C THR A 214 -39.55 -17.40 7.44
N SER A 215 -38.23 -17.18 7.30
CA SER A 215 -37.63 -16.39 6.20
C SER A 215 -38.21 -14.98 6.07
N LEU A 216 -38.90 -14.49 7.11
CA LEU A 216 -39.45 -13.14 7.17
C LEU A 216 -38.40 -12.20 7.76
N LEU A 217 -38.47 -10.92 7.39
CA LEU A 217 -37.66 -9.89 8.01
C LEU A 217 -38.09 -9.74 9.47
N ASN A 218 -37.10 -9.70 10.35
CA ASN A 218 -37.27 -9.47 11.78
C ASN A 218 -37.69 -8.02 12.07
#